data_AF-A0A660LZW7-F1
#
_entry.id   AF-A0A660LZW7-F1
#
_cell.length_a   1.000
_cell.length_b   1.000
_cell.length_c   1.000
_cell.angle_alpha   90.00
_cell.angle_beta   90.00
_cell.angle_gamma   90.00
#
_symmetry.space_group_name_H-M   'P 1'
#
loop_
_entity.id
_entity.type
_entity.pdbx_description
1 polymer ?
#
loop_
_entity_poly.entity_id
_entity_poly.type
_entity_poly.pdbx_seq_one_letter_code
_entity_poly.pdbx_strand_id
1 'polypeptide(L)'
;MFDIDDALLTKVGYNIAIMTENQKDECKREIQEELNQRVAECFLPKLSEDEIVEFEDVQSNPDRTRRWLEEFHSDYATREDYKAVRQTMDSDEEAMSFYATALWLRYAIPGYHDIMQEIFDDYIGGLIDMRNEVNKQLGLVA
;
A
#
# COMPACT_ATOMS: atom_id res chain seq x y z
N MET A 1 1.80 -1.31 4.11
CA MET A 1 1.34 -1.68 2.76
C MET A 1 0.28 -2.75 2.90
N PHE A 2 -0.55 -2.93 1.87
CA PHE A 2 -1.59 -3.95 1.89
C PHE A 2 -0.97 -5.32 1.68
N ASP A 3 -1.42 -6.32 2.43
CA ASP A 3 -0.96 -7.69 2.28
C ASP A 3 -1.78 -8.35 1.16
N ILE A 4 -1.27 -8.28 -0.07
CA ILE A 4 -1.94 -8.78 -1.28
C ILE A 4 -1.24 -10.05 -1.74
N ASP A 5 -1.67 -11.18 -1.18
CA ASP A 5 -1.12 -12.50 -1.44
C ASP A 5 -2.05 -13.39 -2.28
N ASP A 6 -1.58 -14.60 -2.61
CA ASP A 6 -2.37 -15.59 -3.36
C ASP A 6 -3.67 -15.99 -2.63
N ALA A 7 -3.68 -15.92 -1.29
CA ALA A 7 -4.88 -16.20 -0.50
C ALA A 7 -5.94 -15.11 -0.69
N LEU A 8 -5.54 -13.83 -0.72
CA LEU A 8 -6.41 -12.72 -1.02
C LEU A 8 -6.95 -12.81 -2.45
N LEU A 9 -6.10 -13.08 -3.44
CA LEU A 9 -6.53 -13.27 -4.83
C LEU A 9 -7.60 -14.37 -4.95
N THR A 10 -7.38 -15.50 -4.29
CA THR A 10 -8.37 -16.58 -4.22
C THR A 10 -9.67 -16.11 -3.56
N LYS A 11 -9.55 -15.38 -2.44
CA LYS A 11 -10.68 -14.86 -1.68
C LYS A 11 -11.55 -13.91 -2.50
N VAL A 12 -10.98 -13.08 -3.38
CA VAL A 12 -11.74 -12.19 -4.26
C VAL A 12 -12.22 -12.86 -5.55
N GLY A 13 -11.78 -14.10 -5.83
CA GLY A 13 -12.34 -14.97 -6.87
C GLY A 13 -11.41 -15.32 -8.03
N TYR A 14 -10.13 -14.96 -7.97
CA TYR A 14 -9.17 -15.40 -8.98
C TYR A 14 -8.90 -16.90 -8.86
N ASN A 15 -8.84 -17.58 -10.00
CA ASN A 15 -8.40 -18.97 -10.05
C ASN A 15 -6.88 -19.04 -10.15
N ILE A 16 -6.21 -18.88 -9.01
CA ILE A 16 -4.74 -18.85 -8.93
C ILE A 16 -4.06 -20.13 -9.45
N ALA A 17 -4.77 -21.26 -9.48
CA ALA A 17 -4.23 -22.56 -9.91
C ALA A 17 -3.99 -22.64 -11.43
N ILE A 18 -4.66 -21.79 -12.22
CA ILE A 18 -4.48 -21.72 -13.68
C ILE A 18 -3.67 -20.50 -14.12
N MET A 19 -3.32 -19.62 -13.19
CA MET A 19 -2.57 -18.39 -13.46
C MET A 19 -1.06 -18.66 -13.43
N THR A 20 -0.34 -18.01 -14.32
CA THR A 20 1.13 -17.93 -14.25
C THR A 20 1.56 -16.94 -13.17
N GLU A 21 2.79 -17.04 -12.67
CA GLU A 21 3.32 -16.09 -11.66
C GLU A 21 3.23 -14.64 -12.15
N ASN A 22 3.57 -14.37 -13.42
CA ASN A 22 3.43 -13.03 -13.99
C ASN A 22 1.99 -12.49 -13.95
N GLN A 23 0.98 -13.35 -14.17
CA GLN A 23 -0.43 -12.95 -14.08
C GLN A 23 -0.85 -12.67 -12.64
N LYS A 24 -0.35 -13.45 -11.69
CA LYS A 24 -0.61 -13.19 -10.26
C LYS A 24 0.01 -11.86 -9.84
N ASP A 25 1.25 -11.61 -10.23
CA ASP A 25 1.98 -10.38 -9.91
C ASP A 25 1.32 -9.15 -10.54
N GLU A 26 0.82 -9.28 -11.77
CA GLU A 26 0.02 -8.25 -12.43
C GLU A 26 -1.26 -7.94 -11.64
N CYS A 27 -2.05 -8.95 -11.26
CA CYS A 27 -3.25 -8.73 -10.44
C CYS A 27 -2.92 -8.12 -9.07
N LYS A 28 -1.83 -8.57 -8.42
CA LYS A 28 -1.39 -8.00 -7.13
C LYS A 28 -1.05 -6.52 -7.28
N ARG A 29 -0.32 -6.18 -8.35
CA ARG A 29 0.05 -4.79 -8.67
C ARG A 29 -1.18 -3.92 -8.93
N GLU A 30 -2.14 -4.38 -9.72
CA GLU A 30 -3.37 -3.64 -10.00
C GLU A 30 -4.16 -3.34 -8.72
N ILE A 31 -4.35 -4.34 -7.84
CA ILE A 31 -5.02 -4.16 -6.54
C ILE A 31 -4.23 -3.16 -5.67
N GLN A 32 -2.90 -3.26 -5.66
CA GLN A 32 -2.03 -2.37 -4.89
C GLN A 32 -2.11 -0.92 -5.38
N GLU A 33 -2.11 -0.70 -6.69
CA GLU A 33 -2.22 0.61 -7.33
C GLU A 33 -3.57 1.26 -7.02
N GLU A 34 -4.68 0.53 -7.19
CA GLU A 34 -6.03 1.02 -6.88
C GLU A 34 -6.17 1.41 -5.41
N LEU A 35 -5.68 0.56 -4.49
CA LEU A 35 -5.71 0.86 -3.06
C LEU A 35 -4.85 2.08 -2.72
N ASN A 36 -3.64 2.19 -3.29
CA ASN A 36 -2.78 3.36 -3.08
C ASN A 36 -3.44 4.64 -3.57
N GLN A 37 -4.12 4.59 -4.72
CA GLN A 37 -4.86 5.73 -5.25
C GLN A 37 -5.97 6.17 -4.29
N ARG A 38 -6.80 5.22 -3.82
CA ARG A 38 -7.88 5.52 -2.86
C ARG A 38 -7.36 6.14 -1.56
N VAL A 39 -6.25 5.62 -1.04
CA VAL A 39 -5.60 6.19 0.15
C VAL A 39 -5.17 7.62 -0.12
N ALA A 40 -4.50 7.87 -1.24
CA ALA A 40 -4.07 9.21 -1.64
C ALA A 40 -5.26 10.18 -1.75
N GLU A 41 -6.36 9.77 -2.38
CA GLU A 41 -7.59 10.55 -2.47
C GLU A 41 -8.18 10.90 -1.09
N CYS A 42 -7.98 10.06 -0.07
CA CYS A 42 -8.44 10.31 1.29
C CYS A 42 -7.58 11.30 2.08
N PHE A 43 -6.27 11.36 1.84
CA PHE A 43 -5.37 12.19 2.64
C PHE A 43 -4.87 13.45 1.92
N LEU A 44 -4.68 13.44 0.61
CA LEU A 44 -4.18 14.59 -0.14
C LEU A 44 -5.03 15.86 0.08
N PRO A 45 -6.39 15.80 0.11
CA PRO A 45 -7.20 16.99 0.39
C PRO A 45 -7.08 17.54 1.81
N LYS A 46 -6.46 16.78 2.73
CA LYS A 46 -6.25 17.18 4.13
C LYS A 46 -4.93 17.90 4.34
N LEU A 47 -4.04 17.89 3.33
CA LEU A 47 -2.74 18.51 3.37
C LEU A 47 -2.78 19.92 2.77
N SER A 48 -1.95 20.80 3.32
CA SER A 48 -1.61 22.08 2.69
C SER A 48 -0.70 21.89 1.47
N GLU A 49 -0.57 22.92 0.62
CA GLU A 49 0.32 22.88 -0.55
C GLU A 49 1.79 22.59 -0.14
N ASP A 50 2.26 23.21 0.94
CA ASP A 50 3.62 23.00 1.45
C ASP A 50 3.84 21.54 1.92
N GLU A 51 2.83 20.95 2.56
CA GLU A 51 2.88 19.54 3.01
C GLU A 51 2.84 18.57 1.84
N ILE A 52 2.09 18.86 0.77
CA ILE A 52 2.08 18.05 -0.46
C ILE A 52 3.46 18.10 -1.11
N VAL A 53 4.06 19.29 -1.23
CA VAL A 53 5.41 19.44 -1.79
C VAL A 53 6.46 18.70 -0.96
N GLU A 54 6.39 18.80 0.37
CA GLU A 54 7.29 18.04 1.23
C GLU A 54 7.10 16.53 1.07
N PHE A 55 5.85 16.07 1.05
CA PHE A 55 5.53 14.66 0.86
C PHE A 55 6.13 14.11 -0.44
N GLU A 56 5.91 14.80 -1.56
CA GLU A 56 6.44 14.42 -2.87
C GLU A 56 7.98 14.38 -2.88
N ASP A 57 8.64 15.37 -2.25
CA ASP A 57 10.10 15.42 -2.17
C ASP A 57 10.65 14.30 -1.26
N VAL A 58 10.04 14.04 -0.10
CA VAL A 58 10.43 12.92 0.78
C VAL A 58 10.25 11.56 0.11
N GLN A 59 9.20 11.41 -0.71
CA GLN A 59 8.90 10.16 -1.40
C GLN A 59 9.83 9.90 -2.60
N SER A 60 10.12 10.94 -3.40
CA SER A 60 10.69 10.77 -4.75
C SER A 60 12.14 11.23 -4.88
N ASN A 61 12.70 11.94 -3.89
CA ASN A 61 14.06 12.46 -3.93
C ASN A 61 14.96 11.77 -2.89
N PRO A 62 15.84 10.83 -3.30
CA PRO A 62 16.66 10.05 -2.38
C PRO A 62 17.52 10.88 -1.42
N ASP A 63 18.01 12.05 -1.86
CA ASP A 63 18.81 12.94 -1.02
C ASP A 63 17.95 13.71 -0.02
N ARG A 64 16.69 14.04 -0.36
CA ARG A 64 15.73 14.54 0.63
C ARG A 64 15.35 13.45 1.61
N THR A 65 14.98 12.26 1.14
CA THR A 65 14.63 11.10 1.97
C THR A 65 15.68 10.84 3.03
N ARG A 66 16.97 10.75 2.63
CA ARG A 66 18.08 10.51 3.54
C ARG A 66 18.20 11.60 4.60
N ARG A 67 18.17 12.88 4.18
CA ARG A 67 18.23 14.01 5.11
C ARG A 67 17.05 14.03 6.08
N TRP A 68 15.85 13.72 5.60
CA TRP A 68 14.64 13.68 6.43
C TRP A 68 14.74 12.56 7.49
N LEU A 69 15.20 11.36 7.09
CA LEU A 69 15.46 10.28 8.04
C LEU A 69 16.57 10.65 9.03
N GLU A 70 17.66 11.29 8.60
CA GLU A 70 18.71 11.76 9.50
C GLU A 70 18.20 12.81 10.50
N GLU A 71 17.31 13.70 10.08
CA GLU A 71 16.77 14.79 10.89
C GLU A 71 15.77 14.30 11.95
N PHE A 72 14.84 13.41 11.57
CA PHE A 72 13.73 13.00 12.43
C PHE A 72 13.87 11.58 13.01
N HIS A 73 14.71 10.74 12.39
CA HIS A 73 14.86 9.32 12.70
C HIS A 73 16.30 8.82 12.53
N SER A 74 17.29 9.53 13.07
CA SER A 74 18.71 9.22 12.85
C SER A 74 19.12 7.77 13.19
N ASP A 75 18.34 7.07 14.01
CA ASP A 75 18.54 5.68 14.43
C ASP A 75 17.85 4.65 13.52
N TYR A 76 17.14 5.07 12.46
CA TYR A 76 16.27 4.22 11.63
C TYR A 76 16.95 2.92 11.17
N ALA A 77 18.21 2.98 10.74
CA ALA A 77 18.96 1.84 10.24
C ALA A 77 19.09 0.69 11.27
N THR A 78 18.99 1.00 12.56
CA THR A 78 19.07 0.01 13.65
C THR A 78 17.71 -0.53 14.09
N ARG A 79 16.61 0.12 13.70
CA ARG A 79 15.25 -0.23 14.12
C ARG A 79 14.76 -1.49 13.41
N GLU A 80 14.06 -2.34 14.15
CA GLU A 80 13.55 -3.61 13.63
C GLU A 80 12.47 -3.43 12.56
N ASP A 81 11.67 -2.36 12.65
CA ASP A 81 10.67 -2.04 11.64
C ASP A 81 11.31 -1.65 10.28
N TYR A 82 12.38 -0.86 10.28
CA TYR A 82 13.16 -0.59 9.06
C TYR A 82 13.83 -1.84 8.51
N LYS A 83 14.44 -2.68 9.37
CA LYS A 83 15.06 -3.95 8.93
C LYS A 83 14.05 -4.87 8.24
N ALA A 84 12.82 -4.93 8.76
CA ALA A 84 11.75 -5.70 8.13
C ALA A 84 11.41 -5.16 6.73
N VAL A 85 11.27 -3.83 6.57
CA VAL A 85 11.07 -3.20 5.26
C VAL A 85 12.25 -3.48 4.32
N ARG A 86 13.48 -3.38 4.81
CA ARG A 86 14.67 -3.59 3.98
C ARG A 86 14.74 -4.99 3.38
N GLN A 87 14.20 -6.00 4.07
CA GLN A 87 14.16 -7.38 3.61
C GLN A 87 13.16 -7.61 2.46
N THR A 88 12.20 -6.71 2.26
CA THR A 88 11.16 -6.86 1.23
C THR A 88 11.43 -6.03 -0.02
N MET A 89 12.50 -5.23 -0.06
CA MET A 89 12.79 -4.27 -1.12
C MET A 89 14.11 -4.61 -1.83
N ASP A 90 14.21 -4.29 -3.11
CA ASP A 90 15.37 -4.65 -3.93
C ASP A 90 16.59 -3.80 -3.57
N SER A 91 16.37 -2.54 -3.18
CA SER A 91 17.44 -1.60 -2.85
C SER A 91 17.25 -0.93 -1.48
N ASP A 92 18.37 -0.43 -0.94
CA ASP A 92 18.33 0.35 0.30
C ASP A 92 17.65 1.70 0.10
N GLU A 93 17.81 2.29 -1.08
CA GLU A 93 17.16 3.53 -1.47
C GLU A 93 15.63 3.38 -1.49
N GLU A 94 15.13 2.33 -2.14
CA GLU A 94 13.70 2.01 -2.16
C GLU A 94 13.16 1.75 -0.75
N ALA A 95 13.89 1.02 0.09
CA ALA A 95 13.52 0.79 1.47
C ALA A 95 13.48 2.10 2.29
N MET A 96 14.46 2.98 2.11
CA MET A 96 14.48 4.30 2.76
C MET A 96 13.30 5.16 2.32
N SER A 97 13.06 5.27 1.02
CA SER A 97 11.94 6.06 0.47
C SER A 97 10.61 5.55 0.98
N PHE A 98 10.40 4.23 0.93
CA PHE A 98 9.19 3.61 1.47
C PHE A 98 9.01 3.89 2.97
N TYR A 99 10.05 3.67 3.77
CA TYR A 99 9.99 3.82 5.22
C TYR A 99 9.79 5.27 5.65
N ALA A 100 10.50 6.21 5.03
CA ALA A 100 10.34 7.64 5.27
C ALA A 100 8.93 8.11 4.93
N THR A 101 8.40 7.70 3.76
CA THR A 101 7.04 8.04 3.33
C THR A 101 5.99 7.50 4.31
N ALA A 102 6.15 6.26 4.77
CA ALA A 102 5.25 5.66 5.75
C ALA A 102 5.27 6.38 7.10
N LEU A 103 6.45 6.80 7.56
CA LEU A 103 6.60 7.60 8.78
C LEU A 103 6.00 8.99 8.63
N TRP A 104 6.28 9.66 7.50
CA TRP A 104 5.75 10.99 7.22
C TRP A 104 4.22 10.98 7.26
N LEU A 105 3.57 10.04 6.55
CA LEU A 105 2.11 9.90 6.54
C LEU A 105 1.54 9.63 7.93
N ARG A 106 2.24 8.83 8.75
CA ARG A 106 1.84 8.56 10.13
C ARG A 106 1.84 9.81 11.01
N TYR A 107 2.71 10.77 10.75
CA TYR A 107 2.78 12.03 11.51
C TYR A 107 1.84 13.10 10.97
N ALA A 108 1.80 13.26 9.65
CA ALA A 108 1.00 14.29 9.00
C ALA A 108 -0.50 13.97 9.02
N ILE A 109 -0.88 12.69 8.99
CA ILE A 109 -2.28 12.25 8.88
C ILE A 109 -2.71 11.49 10.14
N PRO A 110 -3.40 12.14 11.09
CA PRO A 110 -3.98 11.47 12.24
C PRO A 110 -4.90 10.32 11.82
N GLY A 111 -4.69 9.14 12.40
CA GLY A 111 -5.48 7.94 12.06
C GLY A 111 -5.15 7.35 10.68
N TYR A 112 -3.99 7.66 10.09
CA TYR A 112 -3.58 7.07 8.79
C TYR A 112 -3.71 5.53 8.74
N HIS A 113 -3.40 4.85 9.84
CA HIS A 113 -3.57 3.40 9.94
C HIS A 113 -5.03 2.97 9.79
N ASP A 114 -5.95 3.67 10.44
CA ASP A 114 -7.38 3.36 10.38
C ASP A 114 -7.93 3.63 8.97
N ILE A 115 -7.49 4.72 8.32
CA ILE A 115 -7.82 5.04 6.91
C ILE A 115 -7.37 3.91 5.97
N MET A 116 -6.13 3.44 6.13
CA MET A 116 -5.62 2.32 5.33
C MET A 116 -6.49 1.08 5.52
N GLN A 117 -6.83 0.75 6.77
CA GLN A 117 -7.62 -0.44 7.06
C GLN A 117 -9.04 -0.34 6.49
N GLU A 118 -9.71 0.80 6.67
CA GLU A 118 -11.07 1.05 6.15
C GLU A 118 -11.09 0.92 4.62
N ILE A 119 -10.15 1.54 3.92
CA ILE A 119 -10.06 1.46 2.45
C ILE A 119 -9.81 0.04 1.97
N PHE A 120 -8.95 -0.70 2.66
CA PHE A 120 -8.69 -2.11 2.34
C PHE A 120 -9.94 -2.96 2.50
N ASP A 121 -10.58 -2.87 3.67
CA ASP A 121 -11.76 -3.67 4.00
C ASP A 121 -12.92 -3.35 3.05
N ASP A 122 -13.15 -2.07 2.73
CA ASP A 122 -14.18 -1.63 1.79
C ASP A 122 -13.92 -2.12 0.36
N TYR A 123 -12.69 -1.95 -0.14
CA TYR A 123 -12.36 -2.34 -1.50
C TYR A 123 -12.44 -3.86 -1.68
N ILE A 124 -11.84 -4.62 -0.78
CA ILE A 124 -11.86 -6.09 -0.82
C ILE A 124 -13.28 -6.62 -0.60
N GLY A 125 -14.05 -6.02 0.32
CA GLY A 125 -15.46 -6.32 0.52
C GLY A 125 -16.26 -6.14 -0.76
N GLY A 126 -16.08 -5.01 -1.45
CA GLY A 126 -16.73 -4.73 -2.73
C GLY A 126 -16.40 -5.74 -3.83
N LEU A 127 -15.14 -6.17 -3.95
CA LEU A 127 -14.74 -7.22 -4.92
C LEU A 127 -15.43 -8.57 -4.61
N ILE A 128 -15.50 -8.94 -3.33
CA ILE A 128 -16.16 -10.17 -2.89
C ILE A 128 -17.66 -10.12 -3.18
N ASP A 129 -18.32 -9.01 -2.90
CA ASP A 129 -19.75 -8.82 -3.16
C ASP A 129 -20.06 -8.86 -4.64
N MET A 130 -19.22 -8.22 -5.47
CA MET A 130 -19.35 -8.28 -6.93
C MET A 130 -19.25 -9.72 -7.44
N ARG A 131 -18.26 -10.49 -6.97
CA ARG A 131 -18.12 -11.91 -7.31
C ARG A 131 -19.36 -12.70 -6.89
N ASN A 132 -19.87 -12.49 -5.68
CA ASN A 132 -21.04 -13.21 -5.17
C ASN A 132 -22.28 -12.93 -6.03
N GLU A 133 -22.49 -11.68 -6.43
CA GLU A 133 -23.60 -11.28 -7.29
C GLU A 133 -23.49 -11.89 -8.69
N VAL A 134 -22.28 -11.92 -9.29
CA VAL A 134 -22.04 -12.60 -10.58
C VAL A 134 -22.36 -14.10 -10.47
N ASN A 135 -21.86 -14.78 -9.43
CA ASN A 135 -22.13 -16.20 -9.22
C ASN A 135 -23.63 -16.50 -9.08
N LYS A 136 -24.37 -15.61 -8.40
CA LYS A 136 -25.82 -15.69 -8.28
C LYS A 136 -26.52 -15.58 -9.62
N GLN A 137 -26.12 -14.63 -10.47
CA GLN A 137 -26.71 -14.46 -11.80
C GLN A 137 -26.40 -15.63 -12.74
N LEU A 138 -25.24 -16.26 -12.57
CA LEU A 138 -24.83 -17.44 -13.35
C LEU A 138 -25.39 -18.77 -12.81
N GLY A 139 -26.14 -18.76 -11.70
CA GLY A 139 -26.68 -19.97 -11.08
C GLY A 139 -25.60 -20.89 -10.51
N LEU A 140 -24.42 -20.35 -10.18
CA LEU A 140 -23.27 -21.08 -9.66
C LEU A 140 -23.28 -21.21 -8.11
N VAL A 141 -24.36 -20.77 -7.46
CA VAL A 141 -24.48 -20.77 -6.00
C VAL A 141 -24.89 -22.16 -5.50
N ALA A 142 -24.15 -22.68 -4.51
CA ALA A 142 -24.62 -23.73 -3.61
C ALA A 142 -25.51 -23.14 -2.51
#